data_AF-A0A086ZPL9-F1
#
_entry.id   AF-A0A086ZPL9-F1
#
_cell.length_a   1.000
_cell.length_b   1.000
_cell.length_c   1.000
_cell.angle_alpha   90.00
_cell.angle_beta   90.00
_cell.angle_gamma   90.00
#
_symmetry.space_group_name_H-M   'P 1'
#
loop_
_entity.id
_entity.type
_entity.pdbx_description
1 polymer ?
#
loop_
_entity_poly.entity_id
_entity_poly.type
_entity_poly.pdbx_seq_one_letter_code
_entity_poly.pdbx_strand_id
1 'polypeptide(L)' 'MDMNPSDKFCFMPGDLVRLSPEKEAEVNRRTGYVPWSDAKQKWVSDEKIRRYKAGEDFNGADIAAEYDRLHNAGSI' A
#
# COMPACT_ATOMS: atom_id res chain seq x y z
N MET A 1 -3.57 -1.25 29.48
CA MET A 1 -4.58 -0.77 28.52
C MET A 1 -4.89 -1.96 27.64
N ASP A 2 -6.00 -2.63 27.91
CA ASP A 2 -6.44 -3.76 27.09
C ASP A 2 -7.12 -3.20 25.84
N MET A 3 -6.54 -3.46 24.67
CA MET A 3 -7.19 -3.15 23.39
C MET A 3 -8.44 -4.02 23.26
N ASN A 4 -9.60 -3.38 23.17
CA ASN A 4 -10.88 -4.06 23.03
C ASN A 4 -10.94 -4.66 21.60
N PRO A 5 -11.35 -5.93 21.39
CA PRO A 5 -11.46 -6.53 20.06
C PRO A 5 -12.37 -5.79 19.06
N SER A 6 -13.13 -4.79 19.52
CA SER A 6 -13.98 -3.92 18.72
C SER A 6 -13.29 -2.71 18.10
N ASP A 7 -11.98 -2.49 18.32
CA ASP A 7 -11.23 -1.38 17.68
C ASP A 7 -10.88 -1.68 16.21
N LYS A 8 -11.65 -2.55 15.55
CA LYS A 8 -11.58 -2.72 14.11
C LYS A 8 -12.25 -1.50 13.49
N PHE A 9 -11.55 -0.81 12.59
CA PHE A 9 -12.17 0.22 11.77
C PHE A 9 -13.33 -0.41 10.98
N CYS A 10 -14.56 -0.19 11.46
CA CYS A 10 -15.78 -0.60 10.79
C CYS A 10 -16.24 0.54 9.91
N PHE A 11 -15.91 0.47 8.62
CA PHE A 11 -16.42 1.42 7.64
C PHE A 11 -17.78 0.95 7.12
N MET A 12 -18.76 1.85 7.17
CA MET A 12 -20.06 1.67 6.52
C MET A 12 -19.95 2.06 5.03
N PRO A 13 -20.84 1.55 4.16
CA PRO A 13 -20.94 2.03 2.79
C PRO A 13 -21.10 3.56 2.77
N GLY A 14 -20.14 4.27 2.18
CA GLY A 14 -20.12 5.73 2.11
C GLY A 14 -19.13 6.42 3.06
N ASP A 15 -18.59 5.73 4.07
CA ASP A 15 -17.59 6.31 4.99
C ASP A 15 -16.26 6.61 4.28
N LEU A 16 -15.95 5.83 3.25
CA LEU A 16 -14.78 6.01 2.41
C LEU A 16 -15.17 6.73 1.13
N VAL A 17 -14.77 8.00 1.02
CA VAL A 17 -14.93 8.81 -0.19
C VAL A 17 -13.64 8.76 -0.99
N ARG A 18 -13.74 8.34 -2.25
CA ARG A 18 -12.60 8.40 -3.16
C ARG A 18 -12.32 9.85 -3.52
N LEU A 19 -11.08 10.30 -3.31
CA LEU A 19 -10.65 11.63 -3.71
C LEU A 19 -10.65 11.73 -5.25
N SER A 20 -10.91 12.94 -5.74
CA SER A 20 -10.62 13.24 -7.14
C SER A 20 -9.10 13.30 -7.35
N PRO A 21 -8.61 13.06 -8.58
CA PRO A 21 -7.17 13.12 -8.88
C PRO A 21 -6.53 14.46 -8.49
N GLU A 22 -7.26 15.57 -8.65
CA GLU A 22 -6.77 16.91 -8.31
C GLU A 22 -6.58 17.07 -6.81
N LYS A 23 -7.54 16.57 -6.01
CA LYS A 23 -7.48 16.64 -4.55
C LYS A 23 -6.40 15.73 -3.99
N GLU A 24 -6.24 14.54 -4.58
CA GLU A 24 -5.16 13.62 -4.25
C GLU A 24 -3.79 14.27 -4.52
N ALA A 25 -3.60 14.89 -5.69
CA ALA A 25 -2.36 15.59 -6.02
C ALA A 25 -2.09 16.80 -5.09
N GLU A 26 -3.12 17.54 -4.67
CA GLU A 26 -3.00 18.59 -3.65
C GLU A 26 -2.50 18.04 -2.31
N VAL A 27 -3.12 16.97 -1.82
CA VAL A 27 -2.74 16.33 -0.56
C VAL A 27 -1.31 15.82 -0.63
N ASN A 28 -0.96 15.11 -1.71
CA ASN A 28 0.38 14.56 -1.94
C ASN A 28 1.46 15.64 -1.92
N ARG A 29 1.22 16.78 -2.59
CA ARG A 29 2.14 17.93 -2.54
C ARG A 29 2.26 18.52 -1.13
N ARG A 30 1.15 18.66 -0.41
CA ARG A 30 1.13 19.26 0.94
C ARG A 30 1.84 18.38 1.97
N THR A 31 1.68 17.06 1.87
CA THR A 31 2.27 16.10 2.82
C THR A 31 3.67 15.64 2.42
N GLY A 32 4.13 15.98 1.21
CA GLY A 32 5.35 15.44 0.63
C GLY A 32 5.24 13.96 0.27
N TYR A 33 4.02 13.40 0.27
CA TYR A 33 3.79 12.02 -0.12
C TYR A 33 3.96 11.88 -1.63
N VAL A 34 4.90 11.03 -2.04
CA VAL A 34 5.13 10.67 -3.43
C VAL A 34 4.59 9.25 -3.64
N PRO A 35 3.44 9.08 -4.32
CA PRO A 35 2.91 7.75 -4.58
C PRO A 35 3.88 6.93 -5.44
N TRP A 36 3.90 5.63 -5.22
CA TRP A 36 4.55 4.71 -6.16
C TRP A 36 3.84 4.73 -7.51
N SER A 37 4.56 4.36 -8.56
CA SER A 37 3.94 4.12 -9.87
C SER A 37 2.90 3.01 -9.76
N ASP A 38 1.88 3.04 -10.62
CA ASP A 38 0.82 2.01 -10.63
C ASP A 38 1.39 0.59 -10.76
N ALA A 39 2.44 0.43 -11.58
CA ALA A 39 3.14 -0.84 -11.75
C ALA A 39 3.78 -1.34 -10.45
N LYS A 40 4.52 -0.46 -9.75
CA LYS A 40 5.13 -0.79 -8.46
C LYS A 40 4.09 -1.07 -7.40
N GLN A 41 3.07 -0.21 -7.30
CA GLN A 41 1.97 -0.38 -6.34
C GLN A 41 1.25 -1.71 -6.54
N LYS A 42 0.95 -2.08 -7.80
CA LYS A 42 0.30 -3.34 -8.13
C LYS A 42 1.18 -4.52 -7.74
N TRP A 43 2.45 -4.54 -8.16
CA TRP A 43 3.37 -5.64 -7.88
C TRP A 43 3.57 -5.84 -6.37
N VAL A 44 3.80 -4.75 -5.63
CA VAL A 44 3.96 -4.82 -4.15
C VAL A 44 2.68 -5.33 -3.48
N SER A 45 1.50 -4.94 -3.98
CA SER A 45 0.22 -5.41 -3.43
C SER A 45 0.02 -6.90 -3.69
N ASP A 46 0.31 -7.38 -4.90
CA ASP A 46 0.21 -8.79 -5.27
C ASP A 46 1.17 -9.64 -4.42
N GLU A 47 2.41 -9.18 -4.21
CA GLU A 47 3.40 -9.90 -3.41
C GLU A 47 3.05 -9.93 -1.91
N LYS A 48 2.51 -8.83 -1.35
CA LYS A 48 1.96 -8.84 0.02
C LYS A 48 0.85 -9.87 0.18
N ILE A 49 -0.07 -9.94 -0.78
CA ILE A 49 -1.17 -10.93 -0.78
C ILE A 49 -0.61 -12.35 -0.87
N ARG A 50 0.41 -12.59 -1.71
CA ARG A 50 1.07 -13.89 -1.84
C ARG A 50 1.69 -14.35 -0.52
N ARG A 51 2.52 -13.50 0.12
CA ARG A 51 3.19 -13.80 1.39
C ARG A 51 2.21 -14.01 2.53
N TYR A 52 1.19 -13.16 2.63
CA TYR A 52 0.11 -13.31 3.60
C TYR A 52 -0.59 -14.67 3.48
N LYS A 53 -0.95 -15.09 2.25
CA LYS A 53 -1.58 -16.39 2.00
C LYS A 53 -0.66 -17.57 2.32
N ALA A 54 0.65 -17.39 2.18
CA ALA A 54 1.65 -18.40 2.50
C ALA A 54 1.99 -18.46 4.01
N GLY A 55 1.50 -17.51 4.83
CA GLY A 55 1.89 -17.38 6.23
C GLY A 55 3.34 -16.94 6.42
N GLU A 56 3.93 -16.34 5.38
CA GLU A 56 5.27 -15.75 5.43
C GLU A 56 5.19 -14.40 6.15
N ASP A 57 6.15 -14.10 7.02
CA ASP A 57 6.30 -12.75 7.56
C ASP A 57 6.81 -11.80 6.47
N PHE A 58 6.32 -10.56 6.46
CA PHE A 58 6.70 -9.59 5.45
C PHE A 58 6.60 -8.15 5.91
N ASN A 59 7.51 -7.33 5.41
CA ASN A 59 7.47 -5.88 5.52
C ASN A 59 7.22 -5.24 4.14
N GLY A 60 6.30 -4.28 4.09
CA GLY A 60 5.97 -3.60 2.84
C GLY A 60 7.11 -2.79 2.22
N ALA A 61 8.01 -2.23 3.03
CA ALA A 61 9.18 -1.50 2.55
C ALA A 61 10.21 -2.45 1.91
N ASP A 62 10.41 -3.63 2.51
CA ASP A 62 11.32 -4.64 1.96
C ASP A 62 10.83 -5.18 0.62
N ILE A 63 9.52 -5.44 0.50
CA ILE A 63 8.90 -5.82 -0.78
C ILE A 63 9.06 -4.69 -1.81
N ALA A 64 8.88 -3.43 -1.42
CA ALA A 64 9.09 -2.30 -2.32
C ALA A 64 10.55 -2.17 -2.79
N ALA A 65 11.52 -2.44 -1.91
CA ALA A 65 12.94 -2.46 -2.26
C ALA A 65 13.30 -3.67 -3.14
N GLU A 66 12.62 -4.80 -2.97
CA GLU A 66 12.74 -5.96 -3.86
C GLU A 66 12.25 -5.65 -5.27
N TYR A 67 11.10 -4.98 -5.41
CA TYR A 67 10.64 -4.47 -6.70
C TYR A 67 11.72 -3.60 -7.37
N ASP A 68 12.27 -2.62 -6.65
CA ASP A 68 13.28 -1.72 -7.21
C ASP A 68 14.52 -2.48 -7.69
N ARG A 69 14.97 -3.48 -6.93
CA ARG A 69 16.10 -4.33 -7.32
C ARG A 69 15.80 -5.14 -8.58
N LEU A 70 14.64 -5.78 -8.66
CA LEU A 70 14.25 -6.62 -9.80
C LEU A 70 14.02 -5.79 -11.07
N HIS A 71 13.34 -4.65 -10.94
CA HIS A 71 13.09 -3.73 -12.04
C HIS A 71 14.40 -3.13 -12.58
N ASN A 72 15.30 -2.68 -11.69
CA ASN A 72 16.60 -2.14 -12.10
C ASN A 72 17.52 -3.21 -12.71
N ALA A 73 17.30 -4.48 -12.38
CA ALA A 73 17.97 -5.61 -13.01
C ALA A 73 17.30 -6.08 -14.32
N GLY A 74 16.18 -5.46 -14.74
CA GLY A 74 15.42 -5.85 -15.93
C GLY A 74 14.73 -7.21 -15.83
N SER A 75 14.49 -7.69 -14.61
CA SER A 75 13.85 -8.99 -14.35
C SER A 75 12.32 -8.92 -14.32
N ILE A 76 11.77 -7.70 -14.18
CA ILE A 76 10.33 -7.36 -14.23
C ILE A 76 10.14 -5.98 -14.84
#